data_AF-A0A2D4HG96-F1
#
_entry.id   AF-A0A2D4HG96-F1
#
_cell.length_a   1.000
_cell.length_b   1.000
_cell.length_c   1.000
_cell.angle_alpha   90.00
_cell.angle_beta   90.00
_cell.angle_gamma   90.00
#
_symmetry.space_group_name_H-M   'P 1'
#
loop_
_entity.id
_entity.type
_entity.pdbx_description
1 polymer ?
#
loop_
_entity_poly.entity_id
_entity_poly.type
_entity_poly.pdbx_seq_one_letter_code
_entity_poly.pdbx_strand_id
1 'polypeptide(L)'
;MNEFEKWQEGLEDDEKLEVAELATVKRPQERGFMLQRWQDEGGVMIMGYEMYRNLAQGRNVKSRKLKDIFNKSLVDPGPDFVICDEGHILKNEASAVSKAMNSIRSRRRIILTGTPLQNNLIEYHCMVNFIKENLLGSIKEFRNRFINPIQNGQCADSTLVDVRVMKKRAHILYEMLAGCVQVRGF
;
A
#
# COMPACT_ATOMS: atom_id res chain seq x y z
N MET A 1 9.92 15.64 -19.83
CA MET A 1 10.87 14.60 -19.42
C MET A 1 10.29 13.93 -18.20
N ASN A 2 9.87 12.68 -18.34
CA ASN A 2 9.35 11.86 -17.26
C ASN A 2 10.46 11.69 -16.19
N GLU A 3 10.14 11.62 -14.91
CA GLU A 3 11.17 11.41 -13.88
C GLU A 3 11.99 10.15 -14.16
N PHE A 4 11.34 9.10 -14.65
CA PHE A 4 12.02 7.87 -15.07
C PHE A 4 13.01 8.08 -16.22
N GLU A 5 12.75 8.99 -17.16
CA GLU A 5 13.71 9.29 -18.23
C GLU A 5 14.95 9.98 -17.66
N LYS A 6 14.75 10.93 -16.74
CA LYS A 6 15.84 11.66 -16.09
C LYS A 6 16.73 10.73 -15.25
N TRP A 7 16.13 9.79 -14.51
CA TRP A 7 16.88 8.87 -13.64
C TRP A 7 17.57 7.72 -14.38
N GLN A 8 17.25 7.52 -15.66
CA GLN A 8 17.84 6.49 -16.51
C GLN A 8 18.80 7.08 -17.56
N GLU A 9 19.08 8.38 -17.48
CA GLU A 9 20.04 9.05 -18.34
C GLU A 9 21.44 8.46 -18.12
N GLY A 10 22.07 7.97 -19.20
CA GLY A 10 23.40 7.34 -19.16
C GLY A 10 23.41 5.83 -18.93
N LEU A 11 22.25 5.18 -18.75
CA LEU A 11 22.15 3.72 -18.74
C LEU A 11 22.22 3.13 -20.15
N GLU A 12 22.80 1.93 -20.26
CA GLU A 12 22.73 1.12 -21.49
C GLU A 12 21.28 0.65 -21.74
N ASP A 13 20.94 0.31 -22.98
CA ASP A 13 19.55 0.00 -23.34
C ASP A 13 19.01 -1.26 -22.65
N ASP A 14 19.87 -2.21 -22.29
CA ASP A 14 19.53 -3.41 -21.53
C ASP A 14 19.40 -3.18 -20.01
N GLU A 15 19.89 -2.05 -19.51
CA GLU A 15 19.74 -1.61 -18.11
C GLU A 15 18.50 -0.74 -17.90
N LYS A 16 17.90 -0.21 -18.97
CA LYS A 16 16.70 0.62 -18.89
C LYS A 16 15.46 -0.21 -18.59
N LEU A 17 14.67 0.31 -17.66
CA LEU A 17 13.33 -0.17 -17.33
C LEU A 17 12.32 0.38 -18.34
N GLU A 18 11.54 -0.52 -18.94
CA GLU A 18 10.34 -0.13 -19.69
C GLU A 18 9.30 0.44 -18.72
N VAL A 19 8.82 1.65 -19.00
CA VAL A 19 7.80 2.33 -18.17
C VAL A 19 6.50 2.43 -18.96
N ALA A 20 5.45 1.83 -18.42
CA ALA A 20 4.12 1.82 -19.00
C ALA A 20 3.13 2.57 -18.11
N GLU A 21 2.47 3.58 -18.65
CA GLU A 21 1.44 4.35 -17.96
C GLU A 21 0.05 3.94 -18.43
N LEU A 22 -0.70 3.20 -17.60
CA LEU A 22 -2.00 2.66 -18.01
C LEU A 22 -3.06 3.75 -18.24
N ALA A 23 -2.84 4.95 -17.71
CA ALA A 23 -3.70 6.12 -17.93
C ALA A 23 -3.71 6.57 -19.41
N THR A 24 -2.64 6.31 -20.15
CA THR A 24 -2.53 6.65 -21.58
C THR A 24 -3.40 5.74 -22.47
N VAL A 25 -3.78 4.56 -21.96
CA VAL A 25 -4.56 3.56 -22.69
C VAL A 25 -6.03 3.63 -22.28
N LYS A 26 -6.92 3.84 -23.26
CA LYS A 26 -8.36 4.02 -23.01
C LYS A 26 -9.16 2.73 -23.13
N ARG A 27 -8.81 1.83 -24.05
CA ARG A 27 -9.61 0.63 -24.35
C ARG A 27 -9.23 -0.55 -23.45
N PRO A 28 -10.20 -1.30 -22.91
CA PRO A 28 -9.91 -2.47 -22.07
C PRO A 28 -9.04 -3.54 -22.73
N GLN A 29 -9.19 -3.74 -24.05
CA GLN A 29 -8.42 -4.71 -24.82
C GLN A 29 -6.93 -4.32 -24.87
N GLU A 30 -6.66 -3.04 -25.16
CA GLU A 30 -5.30 -2.49 -25.21
C GLU A 30 -4.66 -2.49 -23.82
N ARG A 31 -5.44 -2.20 -22.76
CA ARG A 31 -4.97 -2.35 -21.37
C ARG A 31 -4.58 -3.79 -21.05
N GLY A 32 -5.37 -4.76 -21.53
CA GLY A 32 -5.08 -6.18 -21.35
C GLY A 32 -3.77 -6.57 -22.03
N PHE A 33 -3.56 -6.10 -23.27
CA PHE A 33 -2.31 -6.32 -23.99
C PHE A 33 -1.10 -5.69 -23.27
N MET A 34 -1.22 -4.43 -22.84
CA MET A 34 -0.15 -3.73 -22.12
C MET A 34 0.20 -4.42 -20.79
N LEU A 35 -0.81 -4.84 -20.01
CA LEU A 35 -0.60 -5.54 -18.75
C LEU A 35 0.04 -6.91 -18.94
N GLN A 36 -0.36 -7.64 -19.98
CA GLN A 36 0.23 -8.93 -20.30
C GLN A 36 1.69 -8.78 -20.74
N ARG A 37 1.97 -7.82 -21.63
CA ARG A 37 3.35 -7.47 -22.03
C ARG A 37 4.22 -7.12 -20.83
N TRP A 38 3.74 -6.24 -19.95
CA TRP A 38 4.46 -5.86 -18.74
C TRP A 38 4.71 -7.05 -17.80
N GLN A 39 3.76 -7.98 -17.68
CA GLN A 39 3.94 -9.18 -16.88
C GLN A 39 4.97 -10.14 -17.48
N ASP A 40 5.06 -10.23 -18.80
CA ASP A 40 5.95 -11.15 -19.51
C ASP A 40 7.38 -10.57 -19.68
N GLU A 41 7.50 -9.28 -19.97
CA GLU A 41 8.76 -8.59 -20.27
C GLU A 41 9.37 -7.86 -19.06
N GLY A 42 8.57 -7.56 -18.03
CA GLY A 42 8.99 -6.80 -16.85
C GLY A 42 8.89 -5.28 -17.04
N GLY A 43 9.53 -4.54 -16.13
CA GLY A 43 9.51 -3.06 -16.10
C GLY A 43 8.56 -2.47 -15.06
N VAL A 44 8.19 -1.20 -15.25
CA VAL A 44 7.39 -0.40 -14.31
C VAL A 44 6.02 -0.11 -14.89
N MET A 45 4.97 -0.50 -14.17
CA MET A 45 3.59 -0.15 -14.49
C MET A 45 3.08 0.95 -13.56
N ILE A 46 2.66 2.08 -14.13
CA ILE A 46 2.10 3.21 -13.41
C ILE A 46 0.58 3.25 -13.64
N MET A 47 -0.18 3.29 -12.55
CA MET A 47 -1.63 3.43 -12.58
C MET A 47 -2.18 4.05 -11.29
N GLY A 48 -3.34 4.70 -11.39
CA GLY A 48 -4.05 5.22 -10.21
C GLY A 48 -4.82 4.13 -9.45
N TYR A 49 -5.01 4.32 -8.14
CA TYR A 49 -5.74 3.41 -7.25
C TYR A 49 -7.13 3.00 -7.75
N GLU A 50 -7.90 3.95 -8.29
CA GLU A 50 -9.24 3.68 -8.82
C GLU A 50 -9.19 2.82 -10.09
N MET A 51 -8.19 3.03 -10.94
CA MET A 51 -7.97 2.19 -12.12
C MET A 51 -7.59 0.77 -11.70
N TYR A 52 -6.64 0.63 -10.77
CA TYR A 52 -6.27 -0.65 -10.19
C TYR A 52 -7.51 -1.38 -9.65
N ARG A 53 -8.31 -0.73 -8.78
CA ARG A 53 -9.51 -1.32 -8.18
C ARG A 53 -10.48 -1.84 -9.23
N ASN A 54 -10.75 -1.04 -10.26
CA ASN A 54 -11.69 -1.40 -11.31
C ASN A 54 -11.22 -2.62 -12.11
N LEU A 55 -9.93 -2.68 -12.46
CA LEU A 55 -9.36 -3.78 -13.23
C LEU A 55 -9.21 -5.06 -12.41
N ALA A 56 -8.68 -4.96 -11.18
CA ALA A 56 -8.50 -6.08 -10.26
C ALA A 56 -9.83 -6.78 -9.92
N GLN A 57 -10.91 -6.00 -9.77
CA GLN A 57 -12.26 -6.52 -9.52
C GLN A 57 -13.03 -6.87 -10.81
N GLY A 58 -12.43 -6.69 -11.99
CA GLY A 58 -13.07 -6.93 -13.28
C GLY A 58 -14.35 -6.10 -13.51
N ARG A 59 -14.45 -4.92 -12.89
CA ARG A 59 -15.60 -4.02 -13.03
C ARG A 59 -15.71 -3.52 -14.47
N ASN A 60 -16.93 -3.48 -15.00
CA ASN A 60 -17.23 -3.02 -16.36
C ASN A 60 -16.54 -3.81 -17.50
N VAL A 61 -15.97 -4.98 -17.20
CA VAL A 61 -15.37 -5.89 -18.19
C VAL A 61 -16.30 -7.08 -18.37
N LYS A 62 -16.84 -7.29 -19.58
CA LYS A 62 -17.71 -8.45 -19.86
C LYS A 62 -16.92 -9.70 -20.25
N SER A 63 -15.78 -9.52 -20.94
CA SER A 63 -14.96 -10.63 -21.43
C SER A 63 -14.29 -11.37 -20.28
N ARG A 64 -14.56 -12.67 -20.15
CA ARG A 64 -13.90 -13.55 -19.18
C ARG A 64 -12.38 -13.59 -19.40
N LYS A 65 -11.95 -13.68 -20.67
CA LYS A 65 -10.52 -13.67 -21.03
C LYS A 65 -9.80 -12.42 -20.52
N LEU A 66 -10.43 -11.24 -20.64
CA LEU A 66 -9.82 -10.00 -20.13
C LEU A 66 -9.79 -9.94 -18.60
N LYS A 67 -10.84 -10.44 -17.92
CA LYS A 67 -10.82 -10.55 -16.46
C LYS A 67 -9.68 -11.43 -15.97
N ASP A 68 -9.46 -12.56 -16.64
CA ASP A 68 -8.38 -13.48 -16.28
C ASP A 68 -7.00 -12.84 -16.49
N ILE A 69 -6.81 -12.06 -17.56
CA ILE A 69 -5.57 -11.29 -17.79
C ILE A 69 -5.37 -10.28 -16.66
N PHE A 70 -6.38 -9.43 -16.37
CA PHE A 70 -6.24 -8.42 -15.31
C PHE A 70 -5.97 -9.04 -13.95
N ASN A 71 -6.64 -10.15 -13.61
CA ASN A 71 -6.42 -10.82 -12.34
C ASN A 71 -5.00 -11.40 -12.25
N LYS A 72 -4.52 -12.07 -13.29
CA LYS A 72 -3.16 -12.64 -13.31
C LYS A 72 -2.07 -11.58 -13.24
N SER A 73 -2.22 -10.48 -13.97
CA SER A 73 -1.20 -9.42 -14.02
C SER A 73 -1.21 -8.54 -12.77
N LEU A 74 -2.37 -8.32 -12.12
CA LEU A 74 -2.51 -7.33 -11.04
C LEU A 74 -2.74 -7.92 -9.64
N VAL A 75 -3.22 -9.16 -9.54
CA VAL A 75 -3.71 -9.73 -8.26
C VAL A 75 -2.97 -11.00 -7.90
N ASP A 76 -3.02 -12.05 -8.72
CA ASP A 76 -2.41 -13.35 -8.41
C ASP A 76 -1.99 -14.06 -9.71
N PRO A 77 -0.68 -14.17 -10.01
CA PRO A 77 0.47 -13.95 -9.11
C PRO A 77 0.78 -12.48 -8.78
N GLY A 78 0.30 -11.52 -9.57
CA GLY A 78 0.51 -10.09 -9.32
C GLY A 78 1.97 -9.62 -9.53
N PRO A 79 2.29 -8.37 -9.18
CA PRO A 79 3.64 -7.81 -9.28
C PRO A 79 4.59 -8.28 -8.18
N ASP A 80 5.90 -8.35 -8.48
CA ASP A 80 6.94 -8.61 -7.49
C ASP A 80 7.09 -7.49 -6.44
N PHE A 81 6.78 -6.25 -6.83
CA PHE A 81 6.93 -5.05 -6.01
C PHE A 81 5.74 -4.11 -6.19
N VAL A 82 5.18 -3.61 -5.09
CA VAL A 82 4.14 -2.57 -5.09
C VAL A 82 4.64 -1.33 -4.36
N ILE A 83 4.53 -0.18 -5.02
CA ILE A 83 4.78 1.13 -4.41
C ILE A 83 3.46 1.91 -4.43
N CYS A 84 3.00 2.27 -3.24
CA CYS A 84 1.78 3.04 -3.01
C CYS A 84 2.16 4.47 -2.63
N ASP A 85 2.01 5.41 -3.55
CA ASP A 85 2.18 6.83 -3.24
C ASP A 85 0.91 7.40 -2.58
N GLU A 86 1.06 8.45 -1.79
CA GLU A 86 -0.02 9.07 -1.00
C GLU A 86 -0.79 8.06 -0.13
N GLY A 87 -0.03 7.31 0.67
CA GLY A 87 -0.48 6.22 1.53
C GLY A 87 -1.70 6.49 2.43
N HIS A 88 -1.97 7.76 2.73
CA HIS A 88 -3.17 8.18 3.43
C HIS A 88 -4.47 7.73 2.71
N ILE A 89 -4.44 7.45 1.41
CA ILE A 89 -5.55 6.83 0.66
C ILE A 89 -5.92 5.45 1.24
N LEU A 90 -4.95 4.72 1.78
CA LEU A 90 -5.10 3.36 2.32
C LEU A 90 -5.40 3.34 3.83
N LYS A 91 -5.77 4.48 4.43
CA LYS A 91 -5.98 4.61 5.88
C LYS A 91 -7.22 3.90 6.43
N ASN A 92 -8.17 3.54 5.56
CA ASN A 92 -9.42 2.87 5.94
C ASN A 92 -9.52 1.47 5.31
N GLU A 93 -9.38 0.44 6.14
CA GLU A 93 -9.44 -0.97 5.73
C GLU A 93 -10.78 -1.36 5.07
N ALA A 94 -11.88 -0.71 5.47
CA ALA A 94 -13.20 -0.99 4.93
C ALA A 94 -13.40 -0.45 3.50
N SER A 95 -12.52 0.45 3.03
CA SER A 95 -12.64 1.07 1.72
C SER A 95 -12.48 0.03 0.60
N ALA A 96 -13.21 0.23 -0.51
CA ALA A 96 -13.13 -0.68 -1.65
C ALA A 96 -11.74 -0.68 -2.30
N VAL A 97 -11.00 0.44 -2.20
CA VAL A 97 -9.62 0.55 -2.66
C VAL A 97 -8.69 -0.26 -1.76
N SER A 98 -8.74 -0.09 -0.45
CA SER A 98 -7.89 -0.83 0.50
C SER A 98 -8.12 -2.35 0.39
N LYS A 99 -9.38 -2.79 0.25
CA LYS A 99 -9.69 -4.20 0.01
C LYS A 99 -9.09 -4.73 -1.28
N ALA A 100 -9.15 -3.95 -2.36
CA ALA A 100 -8.52 -4.34 -3.62
C ALA A 100 -7.00 -4.40 -3.47
N MET A 101 -6.38 -3.36 -2.91
CA MET A 101 -4.92 -3.31 -2.72
C MET A 101 -4.42 -4.45 -1.82
N ASN A 102 -5.12 -4.78 -0.74
CA ASN A 102 -4.76 -5.91 0.13
C ASN A 102 -4.80 -7.26 -0.59
N SER A 103 -5.59 -7.39 -1.67
CA SER A 103 -5.69 -8.63 -2.44
C SER A 103 -4.48 -8.91 -3.35
N ILE A 104 -3.61 -7.92 -3.58
CA ILE A 104 -2.41 -8.07 -4.42
C ILE A 104 -1.46 -9.10 -3.81
N ARG A 105 -1.17 -10.20 -4.49
CA ARG A 105 -0.02 -11.05 -4.17
C ARG A 105 1.25 -10.33 -4.63
N SER A 106 2.12 -10.02 -3.68
CA SER A 106 3.41 -9.38 -3.95
C SER A 106 4.41 -9.69 -2.84
N ARG A 107 5.69 -9.76 -3.19
CA ARG A 107 6.79 -10.05 -2.24
C ARG A 107 7.19 -8.82 -1.44
N ARG A 108 7.04 -7.62 -2.02
CA ARG A 108 7.51 -6.36 -1.44
C ARG A 108 6.47 -5.27 -1.62
N ARG A 109 6.13 -4.58 -0.54
CA ARG A 109 5.16 -3.49 -0.53
C ARG A 109 5.76 -2.29 0.19
N ILE A 110 5.74 -1.14 -0.44
CA ILE A 110 6.14 0.14 0.14
C ILE A 110 4.94 1.09 0.09
N ILE A 111 4.73 1.83 1.18
CA ILE A 111 3.84 2.98 1.18
C ILE A 111 4.68 4.25 1.39
N LEU A 112 4.47 5.25 0.54
CA LEU A 112 5.02 6.59 0.67
C LEU A 112 3.89 7.53 1.11
N THR A 113 4.16 8.43 2.06
CA THR A 113 3.18 9.46 2.46
C THR A 113 3.91 10.70 2.94
N GLY A 114 3.53 11.86 2.41
CA GLY A 114 4.03 13.16 2.87
C GLY A 114 3.29 13.68 4.11
N THR A 115 2.12 13.12 4.42
CA THR A 115 1.36 13.52 5.61
C THR A 115 1.75 12.64 6.80
N PRO A 116 2.22 13.22 7.92
CA PRO A 116 2.36 12.47 9.15
C PRO A 116 0.96 11.98 9.53
N LEU A 117 0.81 10.65 9.67
CA LEU A 117 -0.45 10.04 10.07
C LEU A 117 -0.95 10.74 11.35
N GLN A 118 -2.09 11.40 11.23
CA GLN A 118 -2.61 12.35 12.20
C GLN A 118 -3.09 11.61 13.46
N ASN A 119 -2.17 11.18 14.34
CA ASN A 119 -2.42 10.55 15.65
C ASN A 119 -3.46 9.41 15.68
N ASN A 120 -3.86 8.87 14.53
CA ASN A 120 -4.88 7.84 14.45
C ASN A 120 -4.21 6.48 14.33
N LEU A 121 -4.03 5.83 15.48
CA LEU A 121 -3.44 4.50 15.56
C LEU A 121 -4.16 3.46 14.68
N ILE A 122 -5.45 3.66 14.35
CA ILE A 122 -6.19 2.79 13.43
C ILE A 122 -5.65 2.93 12.00
N GLU A 123 -5.36 4.15 11.56
CA GLU A 123 -4.80 4.40 10.23
C GLU A 123 -3.40 3.78 10.13
N TYR A 124 -2.59 3.91 11.19
CA TYR A 124 -1.30 3.21 11.30
C TYR A 124 -1.46 1.70 11.18
N HIS A 125 -2.40 1.10 11.91
CA HIS A 125 -2.66 -0.34 11.83
C HIS A 125 -3.01 -0.77 10.41
N CYS A 126 -3.88 -0.01 9.73
CA CYS A 126 -4.30 -0.32 8.36
C CYS A 126 -3.11 -0.29 7.38
N MET A 127 -2.26 0.74 7.45
CA MET A 127 -1.09 0.87 6.57
C MET A 127 -0.03 -0.20 6.86
N VAL A 128 0.25 -0.48 8.12
CA VAL A 128 1.22 -1.50 8.52
C VAL A 128 0.73 -2.89 8.13
N ASN A 129 -0.57 -3.17 8.29
CA ASN A 129 -1.15 -4.45 7.88
C ASN A 129 -1.09 -4.64 6.36
N PHE A 130 -1.21 -3.56 5.57
CA PHE A 130 -0.97 -3.63 4.13
C PHE A 130 0.48 -3.98 3.79
N ILE A 131 1.47 -3.41 4.49
CA ILE A 131 2.89 -3.68 4.21
C ILE A 131 3.28 -5.09 4.68
N LYS A 132 2.88 -5.44 5.90
CA LYS A 132 3.21 -6.71 6.55
C LYS A 132 2.01 -7.19 7.35
N GLU A 133 1.25 -8.07 6.71
CA GLU A 133 0.05 -8.66 7.29
C GLU A 133 0.36 -9.32 8.64
N ASN A 134 -0.54 -9.13 9.61
CA ASN A 134 -0.45 -9.71 10.97
C ASN A 134 0.71 -9.22 11.85
N LEU A 135 1.54 -8.26 11.44
CA LEU A 135 2.63 -7.72 12.30
C LEU A 135 2.11 -7.18 13.64
N LEU A 136 0.97 -6.49 13.60
CA LEU A 136 0.33 -5.86 14.76
C LEU A 136 -0.85 -6.69 15.31
N GLY A 137 -1.09 -7.88 14.73
CA GLY A 137 -2.27 -8.70 14.98
C GLY A 137 -3.55 -8.10 14.39
N SER A 138 -4.69 -8.68 14.77
CA SER A 138 -6.01 -8.19 14.38
C SER A 138 -6.28 -6.79 14.95
N ILE A 139 -7.18 -6.04 14.31
CA ILE A 139 -7.57 -4.70 14.80
C ILE A 139 -8.10 -4.72 16.25
N LYS A 140 -8.76 -5.82 16.65
CA LYS A 140 -9.26 -6.00 18.02
C LYS A 140 -8.12 -6.17 19.02
N GLU A 141 -7.12 -6.98 18.69
CA GLU A 141 -5.93 -7.14 19.53
C GLU A 141 -5.13 -5.84 19.60
N PHE A 142 -4.96 -5.17 18.46
CA PHE A 142 -4.27 -3.89 18.38
C PHE A 142 -4.96 -2.81 19.25
N ARG A 143 -6.29 -2.74 19.21
CA ARG A 143 -7.07 -1.84 20.08
C ARG A 143 -6.80 -2.09 21.56
N ASN A 144 -6.89 -3.33 22.00
CA ASN A 144 -6.72 -3.69 23.40
C ASN A 144 -5.26 -3.53 23.88
N ARG A 145 -4.28 -3.80 23.00
CA ARG A 145 -2.86 -3.75 23.34
C ARG A 145 -2.29 -2.34 23.30
N PHE A 146 -2.75 -1.49 22.38
CA PHE A 146 -2.13 -0.20 22.10
C PHE A 146 -3.12 0.95 22.15
N ILE A 147 -4.21 0.92 21.38
CA ILE A 147 -5.10 2.09 21.26
C ILE A 147 -5.73 2.46 22.60
N ASN A 148 -6.45 1.54 23.24
CA ASN A 148 -7.18 1.84 24.47
C ASN A 148 -6.21 2.27 25.60
N PRO A 149 -5.09 1.57 25.86
CA PRO A 149 -4.15 2.00 26.89
C PRO A 149 -3.47 3.34 26.60
N ILE A 150 -3.21 3.66 25.33
CA ILE A 150 -2.59 4.94 24.96
C ILE A 150 -3.59 6.07 25.15
N GLN A 151 -4.81 5.92 24.65
CA GLN A 151 -5.87 6.91 24.83
C GLN A 151 -6.21 7.12 26.32
N ASN A 152 -6.29 6.04 27.09
CA ASN A 152 -6.63 6.12 28.51
C ASN A 152 -5.58 6.85 29.36
N GLY A 153 -4.32 6.93 28.91
CA GLY A 153 -3.27 7.71 29.57
C GLY A 153 -3.13 9.14 29.08
N GLN A 154 -3.86 9.52 28.03
CA GLN A 154 -3.94 10.89 27.48
C GLN A 154 -5.14 11.68 28.03
N CYS A 155 -6.08 11.01 28.71
CA CYS A 155 -7.24 11.65 29.30
C CYS A 155 -6.84 12.60 30.44
N ALA A 156 -7.63 13.66 30.67
CA ALA A 156 -7.34 14.64 31.72
C ALA A 156 -7.45 14.06 33.14
N ASP A 157 -8.24 13.00 33.31
CA ASP A 157 -8.50 12.28 34.56
C ASP A 157 -7.62 11.02 34.73
N SER A 158 -6.65 10.80 33.84
CA SER A 158 -5.75 9.64 33.89
C SER A 158 -4.97 9.57 35.20
N THR A 159 -4.90 8.38 35.79
CA THR A 159 -4.03 8.14 36.96
C THR A 159 -2.56 8.07 36.56
N LEU A 160 -1.65 8.17 37.52
CA LEU A 160 -0.22 7.93 37.28
C LEU A 160 0.07 6.52 36.74
N VAL A 161 -0.80 5.54 37.06
CA VAL A 161 -0.70 4.18 36.54
C VAL A 161 -1.07 4.15 35.05
N ASP A 162 -2.15 4.82 34.65
CA ASP A 162 -2.58 4.92 33.25
C ASP A 162 -1.49 5.56 32.39
N VAL A 163 -0.91 6.67 32.85
CA VAL A 163 0.18 7.37 32.15
C VAL A 163 1.41 6.45 32.00
N ARG A 164 1.74 5.66 33.02
CA ARG A 164 2.86 4.69 32.96
C ARG A 164 2.58 3.58 31.94
N VAL A 165 1.36 3.04 31.94
CA VAL A 165 0.94 2.01 30.98
C VAL A 165 0.96 2.55 29.55
N MET A 166 0.42 3.76 29.32
CA MET A 166 0.48 4.45 28.02
C MET A 166 1.92 4.55 27.53
N LYS A 167 2.83 5.13 28.32
CA LYS A 167 4.24 5.30 27.92
C LYS A 167 4.89 3.97 27.55
N LYS A 168 4.64 2.92 28.34
CA LYS A 168 5.14 1.57 28.04
C LYS A 168 4.58 1.02 26.73
N ARG A 169 3.28 1.13 26.50
CA ARG A 169 2.64 0.61 25.27
C ARG A 169 3.05 1.40 24.03
N ALA A 170 3.18 2.72 24.14
CA ALA A 170 3.68 3.58 23.07
C ALA A 170 5.13 3.22 22.69
N HIS A 171 5.99 3.00 23.68
CA HIS A 171 7.37 2.58 23.43
C HIS A 171 7.44 1.20 22.75
N ILE A 172 6.69 0.21 23.23
CA ILE A 172 6.64 -1.12 22.58
C ILE A 172 6.16 -1.00 21.13
N LEU A 173 5.12 -0.19 20.88
CA LEU A 173 4.62 0.03 19.52
C LEU A 173 5.70 0.64 18.62
N TYR A 174 6.42 1.65 19.12
CA TYR A 174 7.50 2.29 18.39
C TYR A 174 8.60 1.27 17.99
N GLU A 175 9.07 0.45 18.93
CA GLU A 175 10.08 -0.58 18.67
C GLU A 175 9.61 -1.61 17.63
N MET A 176 8.33 -2.01 17.69
CA MET A 176 7.76 -2.92 16.68
C MET A 176 7.73 -2.30 15.27
N LEU A 177 7.59 -0.97 15.18
CA LEU A 177 7.49 -0.25 13.93
C LEU A 177 8.85 0.23 13.39
N ALA A 178 9.89 0.29 14.23
CA ALA A 178 11.21 0.81 13.86
C ALA A 178 11.83 0.08 12.64
N GLY A 179 11.50 -1.20 12.43
CA GLY A 179 11.97 -1.97 11.28
C GLY A 179 11.16 -1.80 9.99
N CYS A 180 10.02 -1.11 10.01
CA CYS A 180 9.14 -0.98 8.83
C CYS A 180 8.64 0.44 8.56
N VAL A 181 8.78 1.36 9.51
CA VAL A 181 8.41 2.76 9.36
C VAL A 181 9.66 3.62 9.48
N GLN A 182 9.96 4.37 8.43
CA GLN A 182 11.07 5.31 8.41
C GLN A 182 10.52 6.72 8.22
N VAL A 183 10.76 7.58 9.21
CA VAL A 183 10.38 9.00 9.15
C VAL A 183 11.66 9.81 9.09
N ARG A 184 11.84 10.58 8.01
CA ARG A 184 12.89 11.59 7.91
C ARG A 184 12.25 12.94 8.21
N GLY A 185 12.59 13.51 9.37
CA GLY A 185 12.35 14.93 9.61
C GLY A 185 13.28 15.75 8.73
N PHE A 186 12.76 16.82 8.14
CA PHE A 186 13.56 17.88 7.53
C PHE A 186 14.05 18.85 8.60
#